data_AF-A0A921S1F6-F1
#
_entry.id   AF-A0A921S1F6-F1
#
_cell.length_a   1.000
_cell.length_b   1.000
_cell.length_c   1.000
_cell.angle_alpha   90.00
_cell.angle_beta   90.00
_cell.angle_gamma   90.00
#
_symmetry.space_group_name_H-M   'P 1'
#
loop_
_entity.id
_entity.type
_entity.pdbx_description
1 polymer ?
#
loop_
_entity_poly.entity_id
_entity_poly.type
_entity_poly.pdbx_seq_one_letter_code
_entity_poly.pdbx_strand_id
1 'polypeptide(L)'
;MIDQGEKDDKIIAVCVDDPEYRHLTDLKELSPHRLNEIRRFFEDYKKNENKEVAVNDFLPPTTSLEAIQHSMDLYAEYILHSLRR
;
A
#
# COMPACT_ATOMS: atom_id res chain seq x y z
N MET A 1 -3.72 3.05 5.69
CA MET A 1 -4.38 4.38 5.88
C MET A 1 -5.85 4.16 6.16
N ILE A 2 -6.58 5.16 6.65
CA ILE A 2 -8.01 5.08 6.93
C ILE A 2 -8.76 6.01 5.96
N ASP A 3 -9.67 5.45 5.16
CA ASP A 3 -10.51 6.19 4.21
C ASP A 3 -11.96 6.10 4.69
N GLN A 4 -12.54 7.22 5.13
CA GLN A 4 -13.92 7.26 5.66
C GLN A 4 -14.20 6.23 6.78
N GLY A 5 -13.22 5.98 7.64
CA GLY A 5 -13.33 5.03 8.75
C GLY A 5 -12.99 3.57 8.40
N GLU A 6 -12.80 3.26 7.11
CA GLU A 6 -12.43 1.93 6.65
C GLU A 6 -10.91 1.80 6.46
N LYS A 7 -10.39 0.60 6.74
CA LYS A 7 -8.98 0.27 6.52
C LYS A 7 -8.69 0.13 5.02
N ASP A 8 -7.81 0.97 4.49
CA ASP A 8 -7.39 0.94 3.08
C ASP A 8 -5.86 1.01 3.00
N ASP A 9 -5.15 -0.04 3.45
CA ASP A 9 -3.69 -0.06 3.39
C ASP A 9 -3.18 -0.18 1.94
N LYS A 10 -2.07 0.50 1.64
CA LYS A 10 -1.47 0.51 0.30
C LYS A 10 -0.02 0.04 0.36
N ILE A 11 0.35 -0.81 -0.60
CA ILE A 11 1.74 -1.27 -0.79
C ILE A 11 2.48 -0.24 -1.64
N ILE A 12 3.68 0.16 -1.19
CA ILE A 12 4.63 0.90 -2.01
C ILE A 12 5.67 -0.11 -2.52
N ALA A 13 5.82 -0.17 -3.83
CA ALA A 13 6.71 -1.12 -4.50
C ALA A 13 7.52 -0.44 -5.60
N VAL A 14 8.57 -1.13 -6.05
CA VAL A 14 9.38 -0.75 -7.20
C VAL A 14 9.31 -1.84 -8.27
N CYS A 15 9.59 -1.48 -9.52
CA CYS A 15 9.70 -2.45 -10.60
C CYS A 15 11.05 -3.18 -10.51
N VAL A 16 11.02 -4.51 -10.48
CA VAL A 16 12.22 -5.36 -10.35
C VAL A 16 13.12 -5.36 -11.59
N ASP A 17 12.58 -4.94 -12.74
CA ASP A 17 13.31 -4.87 -14.01
C ASP A 17 13.73 -3.45 -14.39
N ASP A 18 13.36 -2.45 -13.58
CA ASP A 18 13.80 -1.09 -13.78
C ASP A 18 15.22 -0.90 -13.22
N PRO A 19 16.24 -0.63 -14.06
CA PRO A 19 17.62 -0.48 -13.60
C PRO A 19 17.81 0.68 -12.60
N GLU A 20 16.96 1.70 -12.64
CA GLU A 20 16.99 2.83 -11.70
C GLU A 20 16.47 2.43 -10.30
N TYR A 21 15.52 1.49 -10.21
CA TYR A 21 14.81 1.20 -8.94
C TYR A 21 15.00 -0.20 -8.38
N ARG A 22 15.38 -1.19 -9.19
CA ARG A 22 15.42 -2.62 -8.81
C ARG A 22 16.31 -2.97 -7.61
N HIS A 23 17.21 -2.08 -7.22
CA HIS A 23 18.14 -2.27 -6.11
C HIS A 23 17.57 -1.82 -4.77
N LEU A 24 16.43 -1.12 -4.76
CA LEU A 24 15.77 -0.64 -3.55
C LEU A 24 14.95 -1.76 -2.92
N THR A 25 15.11 -1.93 -1.61
CA THR A 25 14.50 -2.98 -0.79
C THR A 25 13.76 -2.42 0.42
N ASP A 26 14.03 -1.18 0.83
CA ASP A 26 13.34 -0.50 1.94
C ASP A 26 13.01 0.96 1.59
N LEU A 27 11.88 1.47 2.12
CA LEU A 27 11.46 2.87 1.93
C LEU A 27 12.48 3.88 2.44
N LYS A 28 13.31 3.50 3.42
CA LYS A 28 14.39 4.34 3.97
C LYS A 28 15.47 4.66 2.93
N GLU A 29 15.53 3.92 1.83
CA GLU A 29 16.48 4.14 0.74
C GLU A 29 15.96 5.18 -0.27
N LEU A 30 14.66 5.54 -0.20
CA LEU A 30 14.09 6.62 -0.98
C LEU A 30 14.36 7.98 -0.35
N SER A 31 14.40 9.02 -1.18
CA SER A 31 14.42 10.41 -0.70
C SER A 31 13.23 10.67 0.23
N PRO A 32 13.44 11.27 1.42
CA PRO A 32 12.36 11.62 2.34
C PRO A 32 11.28 12.49 1.70
N HIS A 33 11.65 13.33 0.73
CA HIS A 33 10.69 14.17 0.00
C HIS A 33 9.68 13.33 -0.81
N ARG A 34 10.13 12.21 -1.41
CA ARG A 34 9.25 11.32 -2.17
C ARG A 34 8.18 10.68 -1.27
N LEU A 35 8.56 10.28 -0.06
CA LEU A 35 7.61 9.75 0.92
C LEU A 35 6.60 10.82 1.36
N ASN A 36 7.04 12.07 1.53
CA ASN A 36 6.17 13.19 1.86
C ASN A 36 5.18 13.52 0.73
N GLU A 37 5.63 13.47 -0.53
CA GLU A 37 4.78 13.67 -1.70
C GLU A 37 3.68 12.60 -1.78
N ILE A 38 4.05 11.31 -1.66
CA ILE A 38 3.09 10.20 -1.68
C ILE A 38 2.07 10.35 -0.54
N ARG A 39 2.52 10.65 0.68
CA ARG A 39 1.64 10.90 1.82
C ARG A 39 0.65 12.03 1.53
N ARG A 40 1.15 13.19 1.10
CA ARG A 40 0.34 14.38 0.80
C ARG A 40 -0.69 14.10 -0.29
N PHE A 41 -0.31 13.35 -1.33
CA PHE A 41 -1.22 12.94 -2.39
C PHE A 41 -2.45 12.20 -1.83
N PHE A 42 -2.24 11.17 -1.00
CA PHE A 42 -3.36 10.40 -0.42
C PHE A 42 -4.16 11.16 0.64
N GLU A 43 -3.55 12.10 1.36
CA GLU A 43 -4.30 12.99 2.26
C GLU A 43 -5.21 13.97 1.49
N ASP A 44 -4.80 14.38 0.28
CA ASP A 44 -5.43 15.51 -0.41
C ASP A 44 -6.39 15.10 -1.54
N TYR A 45 -6.17 13.97 -2.21
CA TYR A 45 -6.88 13.63 -3.47
C TYR A 45 -8.41 13.60 -3.36
N LYS A 46 -8.95 13.33 -2.17
CA LYS A 46 -10.39 13.26 -1.88
C LYS A 46 -10.95 14.47 -1.14
N LYS A 47 -10.15 15.50 -0.86
CA LYS A 47 -10.61 16.69 -0.11
C LYS A 47 -11.76 17.41 -0.80
N ASN A 48 -11.73 17.53 -2.12
CA ASN A 48 -12.81 18.17 -2.89
C ASN A 48 -14.11 17.32 -2.94
N GLU A 49 -14.06 16.06 -2.52
CA GLU A 49 -15.24 15.21 -2.34
C GLU A 49 -15.83 15.32 -0.93
N ASN A 50 -15.28 16.19 -0.07
CA ASN A 50 -15.61 16.28 1.37
C ASN A 50 -15.42 14.94 2.11
N LYS A 51 -14.42 14.15 1.70
CA LYS A 51 -14.05 12.89 2.33
C LYS A 51 -12.72 13.05 3.06
N GLU A 52 -12.65 12.45 4.25
CA GLU A 52 -11.44 12.44 5.06
C GLU A 52 -10.63 11.17 4.82
N VAL A 53 -9.33 11.34 4.62
CA VAL A 53 -8.36 10.26 4.49
C VAL A 53 -7.21 10.52 5.46
N ALA A 54 -7.00 9.60 6.40
CA ALA A 54 -5.90 9.66 7.37
C ALA A 54 -4.77 8.71 6.96
N VAL A 55 -3.60 9.27 6.63
CA VAL A 55 -2.41 8.49 6.30
C VAL A 55 -1.53 8.36 7.54
N ASN A 56 -1.34 7.14 8.04
CA ASN A 56 -0.47 6.85 9.19
C ASN A 56 1.01 6.72 8.76
N ASP A 57 1.90 6.39 9.69
CA ASP A 57 3.31 6.14 9.37
C ASP A 57 3.51 4.97 8.41
N PHE A 58 4.53 5.09 7.58
CA PHE A 58 4.95 4.01 6.69
C PHE A 58 5.58 2.88 7.50
N LEU A 59 5.26 1.63 7.13
CA LEU A 59 5.73 0.44 7.82
C LEU A 59 6.87 -0.24 7.04
N PRO A 60 7.68 -1.09 7.70
CA PRO A 60 8.77 -1.80 7.04
C PRO A 60 8.28 -2.77 5.94
N PRO A 61 9.17 -3.22 5.04
CA PRO A 61 8.86 -4.16 3.98
C PRO A 61 8.25 -5.49 4.48
N THR A 62 8.65 -5.96 5.66
CA THR A 62 8.13 -7.20 6.27
C THR A 62 6.62 -7.14 6.47
N THR A 63 6.09 -6.02 6.97
CA THR A 63 4.65 -5.83 7.15
C THR A 63 3.91 -5.79 5.82
N SER A 64 4.54 -5.26 4.77
CA SER A 64 3.98 -5.27 3.42
C SER A 64 3.86 -6.69 2.86
N LEU A 65 4.89 -7.52 3.07
CA LEU A 65 4.88 -8.93 2.66
C LEU A 65 3.80 -9.73 3.41
N GLU A 66 3.64 -9.51 4.72
CA GLU A 66 2.58 -10.13 5.52
C GLU A 66 1.18 -9.74 5.01
N ALA A 67 0.97 -8.47 4.68
CA ALA A 67 -0.30 -7.99 4.12
C ALA A 67 -0.62 -8.63 2.76
N ILE A 68 0.38 -8.76 1.88
CA ILE A 68 0.23 -9.44 0.59
C ILE A 68 -0.13 -10.90 0.81
N GLN A 69 0.61 -11.62 1.66
CA GLN A 69 0.34 -13.03 1.94
C GLN A 69 -1.07 -13.23 2.48
N HIS A 70 -1.49 -12.39 3.44
CA HIS A 70 -2.84 -12.43 3.97
C HIS A 70 -3.91 -12.20 2.88
N SER A 71 -3.67 -11.25 1.95
CA SER A 71 -4.60 -11.01 0.84
C SER A 71 -4.69 -12.21 -0.13
N MET A 72 -3.58 -12.92 -0.34
CA MET A 72 -3.54 -14.13 -1.18
C MET A 72 -4.34 -15.27 -0.54
N ASP A 73 -4.19 -15.45 0.78
CA ASP A 73 -4.91 -16.47 1.54
C ASP A 73 -6.42 -16.19 1.53
N LEU A 74 -6.84 -14.94 1.76
CA LEU A 74 -8.24 -14.53 1.66
C LEU A 74 -8.80 -14.77 0.26
N TYR A 75 -8.06 -14.41 -0.79
CA TYR A 75 -8.52 -14.68 -2.16
C TYR A 75 -8.72 -16.19 -2.40
N ALA A 76 -7.78 -17.02 -1.96
CA ALA A 76 -7.89 -18.47 -2.05
C ALA A 76 -9.10 -19.01 -1.29
N GLU A 77 -9.33 -18.52 -0.07
CA GLU A 77 -10.44 -18.94 0.78
C GLU A 77 -11.81 -18.56 0.20
N TYR A 78 -11.99 -17.31 -0.22
CA TYR A 78 -13.30 -16.80 -0.63
C TYR A 78 -13.61 -17.09 -2.11
N ILE A 79 -12.63 -16.95 -3.00
CA ILE A 79 -12.85 -17.04 -4.45
C ILE A 79 -12.60 -18.47 -4.96
N LEU A 80 -11.47 -19.09 -4.61
CA LEU A 80 -11.19 -20.43 -5.17
C LEU A 80 -12.14 -21.49 -4.62
N HIS A 81 -12.60 -21.38 -3.36
CA HIS A 81 -13.60 -22.31 -2.83
C HIS A 81 -14.99 -22.10 -3.42
N SER A 82 -15.38 -20.85 -3.70
CA SER A 82 -16.69 -20.58 -4.32
C SER A 82 -16.75 -21.06 -5.76
N LEU A 83 -15.65 -21.00 -6.51
CA LEU A 83 -15.54 -21.51 -7.88
C LEU A 83 -15.50 -23.04 -7.99
N ARG A 84 -15.26 -23.76 -6.89
CA ARG A 84 -15.24 -25.24 -6.85
C ARG A 84 -16.60 -25.87 -6.53
N ARG A 85 -17.60 -25.06 -6.19
CA ARG A 85 -19.00 -25.49 -6.00
C ARG A 85 -19.79 -25.28 -7.28
#